data_AF-A0A7J4RR24-F1
#
_entry.id   AF-A0A7J4RR24-F1
#
_cell.length_a   1.000
_cell.length_b   1.000
_cell.length_c   1.000
_cell.angle_alpha   90.00
_cell.angle_beta   90.00
_cell.angle_gamma   90.00
#
_symmetry.space_group_name_H-M   'P 1'
#
loop_
_entity.id
_entity.type
_entity.pdbx_description
1 polymer ?
#
loop_
_entity_poly.entity_id
_entity_poly.type
_entity_poly.pdbx_seq_one_letter_code
_entity_poly.pdbx_strand_id
1 'polypeptide(L)'
;MNMLDQTKNKPSRKQEIVETFVVFAVMTGLLLPVRLIFYTYVSTHWFGSFGLVSAISVLMVVLVKKKKLGRFGQMFENQMRKVQRGKRKILAYGQAALFLLLLGGTIVAIELGNSTYLDIKTQLLERLEGIDDPQKMLAESKKMTPQDWITGFAGFVLAIFFAFPQISALLAILNEMYAGWLLHFYTVALVETLEMTGILIFYRITLSREQNNT
;
A
#
# COMPACT_ATOMS: atom_id res chain seq x y z
N MET A 1 -29.34 -19.79 35.45
CA MET A 1 -28.04 -19.76 36.17
C MET A 1 -26.98 -19.23 35.20
N ASN A 2 -26.52 -18.00 35.48
CA ASN A 2 -25.43 -17.21 34.89
C ASN A 2 -25.47 -16.79 33.40
N MET A 3 -26.38 -15.87 33.08
CA MET A 3 -26.23 -14.86 32.01
C MET A 3 -25.38 -13.64 32.47
N LEU A 4 -24.30 -13.85 33.21
CA LEU A 4 -23.51 -12.77 33.83
C LEU A 4 -21.99 -12.82 33.56
N ASP A 5 -21.49 -13.66 32.64
CA ASP A 5 -20.03 -13.75 32.36
C ASP A 5 -19.64 -13.45 30.90
N GLN A 6 -20.45 -12.67 30.17
CA GLN A 6 -20.11 -12.18 28.81
C GLN A 6 -19.59 -10.72 28.79
N THR A 7 -19.44 -10.08 29.96
CA THR A 7 -18.85 -8.74 30.10
C THR A 7 -17.36 -8.77 30.43
N LYS A 8 -16.72 -9.95 30.46
CA LYS A 8 -15.28 -10.05 30.69
C LYS A 8 -14.49 -9.54 29.48
N ASN A 9 -13.99 -8.32 29.67
CA ASN A 9 -12.86 -7.73 28.97
C ASN A 9 -13.08 -7.41 27.49
N LYS A 10 -13.94 -6.42 27.22
CA LYS A 10 -13.77 -5.61 26.02
C LYS A 10 -12.43 -4.86 26.16
N PRO A 11 -11.43 -5.10 25.28
CA PRO A 11 -10.13 -4.44 25.40
C PRO A 11 -10.32 -2.92 25.42
N SER A 12 -9.58 -2.23 26.29
CA SER A 12 -9.65 -0.77 26.36
C SER A 12 -9.31 -0.16 24.99
N ARG A 13 -9.84 1.02 24.67
CA ARG A 13 -9.55 1.71 23.39
C ARG A 13 -8.05 1.83 23.12
N LYS A 14 -7.24 2.02 24.17
CA LYS A 14 -5.77 2.04 24.08
C LYS A 14 -5.21 0.68 23.66
N GLN A 15 -5.68 -0.40 24.30
CA GLN A 15 -5.29 -1.76 23.95
C GLN A 15 -5.68 -2.13 22.52
N GLU A 16 -6.84 -1.70 22.03
CA GLU A 16 -7.25 -1.92 20.64
C GLU A 16 -6.33 -1.22 19.63
N ILE A 17 -5.91 0.01 19.92
CA ILE A 17 -4.97 0.76 19.08
C ILE A 17 -3.61 0.07 19.08
N VAL A 18 -3.13 -0.37 20.25
CA VAL A 18 -1.87 -1.11 20.38
C VAL A 18 -1.93 -2.43 19.61
N GLU A 19 -3.00 -3.22 19.75
CA GLU A 19 -3.16 -4.47 18.99
C GLU A 19 -3.18 -4.22 17.48
N THR A 20 -3.83 -3.14 17.03
CA THR A 20 -3.86 -2.76 15.61
C THR A 20 -2.46 -2.43 15.12
N PHE A 21 -1.72 -1.63 15.89
CA PHE A 21 -0.37 -1.22 15.57
C PHE A 21 0.60 -2.40 15.56
N VAL A 22 0.50 -3.31 16.53
CA VAL A 22 1.34 -4.52 16.60
C VAL A 22 1.05 -5.44 15.41
N VAL A 23 -0.22 -5.70 15.10
CA VAL A 23 -0.59 -6.52 13.95
C VAL A 23 -0.08 -5.88 12.66
N PHE A 24 -0.28 -4.57 12.48
CA PHE A 24 0.22 -3.85 11.31
C PHE A 24 1.76 -3.89 11.23
N ALA A 25 2.47 -3.60 12.32
CA ALA A 25 3.92 -3.59 12.36
C ALA A 25 4.54 -4.97 12.08
N VAL A 26 3.94 -6.05 12.59
CA VAL A 26 4.39 -7.42 12.30
C VAL A 26 4.11 -7.80 10.86
N MET A 27 2.93 -7.48 10.34
CA MET A 27 2.57 -7.77 8.95
C MET A 27 3.48 -6.99 7.99
N THR A 28 3.53 -5.67 8.11
CA THR A 28 4.34 -4.80 7.24
C THR A 28 5.83 -5.04 7.45
N GLY A 29 6.28 -5.16 8.70
CA GLY A 29 7.70 -5.34 9.03
C GLY A 29 8.27 -6.70 8.62
N LEU A 30 7.43 -7.73 8.50
CA LEU A 30 7.86 -9.04 7.97
C LEU A 30 7.70 -9.10 6.46
N LEU A 31 6.57 -8.66 5.92
CA LEU A 31 6.24 -8.84 4.50
C LEU A 31 6.99 -7.87 3.59
N LEU A 32 7.19 -6.61 4.01
CA LEU A 32 7.77 -5.57 3.17
C LEU A 32 9.28 -5.82 2.92
N PRO A 33 10.13 -6.10 3.93
CA PRO A 33 11.54 -6.40 3.67
C PRO A 33 11.73 -7.69 2.87
N VAL A 34 10.97 -8.75 3.17
CA VAL A 34 11.01 -10.01 2.42
C VAL A 34 10.71 -9.77 0.95
N ARG A 35 9.74 -8.91 0.64
CA ARG A 35 9.34 -8.58 -0.72
C ARG A 35 10.38 -7.74 -1.46
N LEU A 36 10.92 -6.71 -0.81
CA LEU A 36 12.00 -5.89 -1.40
C LEU A 36 13.22 -6.75 -1.73
N ILE A 37 13.62 -7.64 -0.81
CA ILE A 37 14.74 -8.57 -1.04
C ILE A 37 14.40 -9.55 -2.17
N PHE A 38 13.21 -10.15 -2.17
CA PHE A 38 12.84 -11.13 -3.20
C PHE A 38 12.81 -10.53 -4.61
N TYR A 39 12.24 -9.34 -4.78
CA TYR A 39 12.23 -8.69 -6.09
C TYR A 39 13.65 -8.28 -6.53
N THR A 40 14.46 -7.78 -5.59
CA THR A 40 15.83 -7.34 -5.91
C THR A 40 16.75 -8.50 -6.30
N TYR A 41 16.59 -9.68 -5.66
CA TYR A 41 17.58 -10.76 -5.77
C TYR A 41 17.08 -12.07 -6.41
N VAL A 42 15.76 -12.29 -6.51
CA VAL A 42 15.22 -13.59 -6.96
C VAL A 42 14.50 -13.49 -8.29
N SER A 43 13.66 -12.46 -8.48
CA SER A 43 12.89 -12.31 -9.72
C SER A 43 12.57 -10.84 -9.97
N THR A 44 13.08 -10.30 -11.07
CA THR A 44 12.71 -9.00 -11.64
C THR A 44 11.25 -8.94 -12.08
N HIS A 45 10.59 -10.10 -12.22
CA HIS A 45 9.16 -10.18 -12.46
C HIS A 45 8.37 -10.10 -11.15
N TRP A 46 7.57 -9.05 -11.02
CA TRP A 46 6.69 -8.81 -9.87
C TRP A 46 5.75 -9.99 -9.58
N PHE A 47 5.30 -10.70 -10.61
CA PHE A 47 4.43 -11.88 -10.50
C PHE A 47 5.08 -13.05 -9.72
N GLY A 48 6.41 -13.17 -9.75
CA GLY A 48 7.13 -14.20 -8.99
C GLY A 48 7.03 -13.99 -7.47
N SER A 49 7.09 -12.73 -7.02
CA SER A 49 6.96 -12.38 -5.60
C SER A 49 5.55 -12.60 -5.05
N PHE A 50 4.54 -12.52 -5.93
CA PHE A 50 3.13 -12.69 -5.58
C PHE A 50 2.87 -14.06 -4.95
N GLY A 51 3.47 -15.13 -5.50
CA GLY A 51 3.30 -16.49 -5.00
C GLY A 51 3.91 -16.72 -3.62
N LEU A 52 5.11 -16.19 -3.36
CA LEU A 52 5.81 -16.38 -2.09
C LEU A 52 5.08 -15.69 -0.93
N VAL A 53 4.71 -14.41 -1.10
CA VAL A 53 4.09 -13.66 -0.02
C VAL A 53 2.64 -14.09 0.20
N SER A 54 1.92 -14.44 -0.87
CA SER A 54 0.61 -15.09 -0.74
C SER A 54 0.70 -16.40 0.03
N ALA A 55 1.71 -17.24 -0.23
CA ALA A 55 1.91 -18.50 0.49
C ALA A 55 2.20 -18.27 1.98
N ILE A 56 3.08 -17.33 2.32
CA ILE A 56 3.38 -16.94 3.72
C ILE A 56 2.10 -16.43 4.41
N SER A 57 1.31 -15.61 3.72
CA SER A 57 0.10 -15.02 4.27
C SER A 57 -1.00 -16.04 4.50
N VAL A 58 -1.23 -16.95 3.54
CA VAL A 58 -2.15 -18.08 3.69
C VAL A 58 -1.71 -18.99 4.82
N LEU A 59 -0.40 -19.30 4.90
CA LEU A 59 0.16 -20.09 5.98
C LEU A 59 -0.08 -19.43 7.35
N MET A 60 0.09 -18.11 7.45
CA MET A 60 -0.26 -17.37 8.66
C MET A 60 -1.74 -17.51 9.00
N VAL A 61 -2.66 -17.29 8.05
CA VAL A 61 -4.10 -17.44 8.29
C VAL A 61 -4.44 -18.86 8.77
N VAL A 62 -3.83 -19.88 8.18
CA VAL A 62 -4.01 -21.29 8.59
C VAL A 62 -3.47 -21.52 10.01
N LEU A 63 -2.29 -21.01 10.34
CA LEU A 63 -1.70 -21.13 11.68
C LEU A 63 -2.51 -20.38 12.75
N VAL A 64 -3.08 -19.22 12.40
CA VAL A 64 -4.01 -18.48 13.27
C VAL A 64 -5.24 -19.35 13.55
N LYS A 65 -5.86 -19.91 12.51
CA LYS A 65 -7.04 -20.78 12.65
C LYS A 65 -6.75 -22.05 13.44
N LYS A 66 -5.55 -22.61 13.31
CA LYS A 66 -5.09 -23.77 14.13
C LYS A 66 -4.66 -23.38 15.55
N LYS A 67 -4.84 -22.12 15.97
CA LYS A 67 -4.42 -21.58 17.29
C LYS A 67 -2.93 -21.78 17.62
N LYS A 68 -2.08 -21.94 16.60
CA LYS A 68 -0.63 -22.18 16.76
C LYS A 68 0.19 -20.91 17.01
N LEU A 69 -0.39 -19.73 16.73
CA LEU A 69 0.28 -18.42 16.87
C LEU A 69 0.05 -17.74 18.24
N GLY A 70 -0.51 -18.47 19.22
CA GLY A 70 -0.69 -17.98 20.59
C GLY A 70 -1.45 -16.65 20.67
N ARG A 71 -0.90 -15.69 21.43
CA ARG A 71 -1.50 -14.35 21.63
C ARG A 71 -1.55 -13.52 20.36
N PHE A 72 -0.53 -13.60 19.50
CA PHE A 72 -0.53 -12.88 18.23
C PHE A 72 -1.67 -13.34 17.31
N GLY A 73 -1.88 -14.66 17.24
CA GLY A 73 -2.99 -15.22 16.45
C GLY A 73 -4.36 -14.71 16.90
N GLN A 74 -4.58 -14.57 18.21
CA GLN A 74 -5.81 -13.99 18.76
C GLN A 74 -5.96 -12.51 18.39
N MET A 75 -4.88 -11.72 18.47
CA MET A 75 -4.90 -10.31 18.07
C MET A 75 -5.20 -10.16 16.58
N PHE A 76 -4.53 -10.95 15.73
CA PHE A 76 -4.76 -10.95 14.29
C PHE A 76 -6.21 -11.31 13.95
N GLU A 77 -6.74 -12.39 14.54
CA GLU A 77 -8.13 -12.81 14.32
C GLU A 77 -9.13 -11.73 14.77
N ASN A 78 -8.90 -11.11 15.93
CA ASN A 78 -9.75 -10.02 16.43
C ASN A 78 -9.75 -8.83 15.47
N GLN A 79 -8.60 -8.44 14.95
CA GLN A 79 -8.50 -7.33 13.99
C GLN A 79 -9.17 -7.69 12.66
N MET A 80 -8.98 -8.90 12.16
CA MET A 80 -9.63 -9.35 10.93
C MET A 80 -11.15 -9.41 11.06
N ARG A 81 -11.68 -9.93 12.17
CA ARG A 81 -13.14 -9.88 12.43
C ARG A 81 -13.66 -8.45 12.56
N LYS A 82 -12.89 -7.54 13.17
CA LYS A 82 -13.27 -6.12 13.30
C LYS A 82 -13.33 -5.42 11.95
N VAL A 83 -12.35 -5.66 11.06
CA VAL A 83 -12.31 -5.08 9.71
C VAL A 83 -13.50 -5.56 8.87
N GLN A 84 -13.88 -6.83 8.98
CA GLN A 84 -14.97 -7.41 8.18
C GLN A 84 -16.39 -7.02 8.66
N ARG A 85 -16.55 -6.28 9.77
CA ARG A 85 -17.86 -5.96 10.36
C ARG A 85 -18.33 -4.53 10.07
N GLY A 86 -19.64 -4.39 9.80
CA GLY A 86 -20.34 -3.10 9.75
C GLY A 86 -19.82 -2.14 8.68
N LYS A 87 -19.67 -0.85 9.04
CA LYS A 87 -19.15 0.21 8.15
C LYS A 87 -17.64 0.10 7.89
N ARG A 88 -16.88 -0.59 8.77
CA ARG A 88 -15.42 -0.74 8.64
C ARG A 88 -15.03 -1.53 7.40
N LYS A 89 -15.85 -2.51 6.99
CA LYS A 89 -15.61 -3.26 5.75
C LYS A 89 -15.64 -2.35 4.52
N ILE A 90 -16.62 -1.44 4.46
CA ILE A 90 -16.79 -0.53 3.32
C ILE A 90 -15.60 0.41 3.25
N LEU A 91 -15.17 0.95 4.39
CA LEU A 91 -13.96 1.77 4.47
C LEU A 91 -12.71 0.99 4.05
N ALA A 92 -12.53 -0.24 4.53
CA ALA A 92 -11.36 -1.05 4.20
C ALA A 92 -11.27 -1.40 2.71
N TYR A 93 -12.37 -1.90 2.11
CA TYR A 93 -12.40 -2.22 0.67
C TYR A 93 -12.36 -0.97 -0.21
N GLY A 94 -13.01 0.12 0.21
CA GLY A 94 -12.98 1.40 -0.50
C GLY A 94 -11.57 2.00 -0.51
N GLN A 95 -10.89 1.99 0.64
CA GLN A 95 -9.49 2.42 0.75
C GLN A 95 -8.57 1.55 -0.11
N ALA A 96 -8.74 0.22 -0.07
CA ALA A 96 -7.97 -0.69 -0.90
C ALA A 96 -8.18 -0.40 -2.40
N ALA A 97 -9.42 -0.23 -2.85
CA ALA A 97 -9.72 0.11 -4.23
C ALA A 97 -9.09 1.46 -4.65
N LEU A 98 -9.17 2.48 -3.78
CA LEU A 98 -8.54 3.77 -4.03
C LEU A 98 -7.03 3.65 -4.16
N PHE A 99 -6.37 2.91 -3.27
CA PHE A 99 -4.93 2.69 -3.37
C PHE A 99 -4.54 1.90 -4.61
N LEU A 100 -5.29 0.87 -4.99
CA LEU A 100 -5.03 0.14 -6.23
C LEU A 100 -5.10 1.06 -7.46
N LEU A 101 -6.09 1.95 -7.51
CA LEU A 101 -6.22 2.94 -8.58
C LEU A 101 -5.05 3.94 -8.59
N LEU A 102 -4.67 4.47 -7.42
CA LEU A 102 -3.57 5.43 -7.31
C LEU A 102 -2.22 4.80 -7.68
N LEU A 103 -1.91 3.63 -7.14
CA LEU A 103 -0.65 2.92 -7.38
C LEU A 103 -0.57 2.45 -8.84
N GLY A 104 -1.62 1.80 -9.35
CA GLY A 104 -1.68 1.34 -10.74
C GLY A 104 -1.66 2.49 -11.74
N GLY A 105 -2.41 3.57 -11.46
CA GLY A 105 -2.41 4.77 -12.28
C GLY A 105 -1.05 5.47 -12.32
N THR A 106 -0.33 5.49 -11.20
CA THR A 106 1.04 6.06 -11.15
C THR A 106 2.03 5.23 -11.97
N ILE A 107 1.95 3.90 -11.90
CA ILE A 107 2.78 3.00 -12.74
C ILE A 107 2.53 3.30 -14.23
N VAL A 108 1.25 3.31 -14.64
CA VAL A 108 0.86 3.64 -16.02
C VAL A 108 1.34 5.04 -16.40
N ALA A 109 1.22 6.03 -15.51
CA ALA A 109 1.69 7.39 -15.77
C ALA A 109 3.22 7.43 -15.98
N ILE A 110 4.01 6.68 -15.22
CA ILE A 110 5.46 6.61 -15.43
C ILE A 110 5.78 5.96 -16.79
N GLU A 111 5.11 4.85 -17.13
CA GLU A 111 5.33 4.16 -18.40
C GLU A 111 4.93 5.02 -19.61
N LEU A 112 3.79 5.72 -19.54
CA LEU A 112 3.36 6.66 -20.57
C LEU A 112 4.33 7.84 -20.70
N GLY A 113 4.92 8.31 -19.60
CA GLY A 113 5.90 9.39 -19.62
C GLY A 113 7.21 9.00 -20.32
N ASN A 114 7.57 7.71 -20.24
CA ASN A 114 8.76 7.15 -20.90
C ASN A 114 8.51 6.64 -22.33
N SER A 115 7.26 6.67 -22.81
CA SER A 115 6.90 6.13 -24.13
C SER A 115 6.11 7.13 -24.96
N THR A 116 4.89 7.46 -24.53
CA THR A 116 3.93 8.27 -25.28
C THR A 116 4.21 9.77 -25.16
N TYR A 117 4.62 10.23 -23.99
CA TYR A 117 4.85 11.65 -23.69
C TYR A 117 6.33 12.03 -23.64
N LEU A 118 7.16 11.30 -24.38
CA LEU A 118 8.61 11.48 -24.40
C LEU A 118 8.99 12.89 -24.88
N ASP A 119 8.28 13.44 -25.87
CA ASP A 119 8.53 14.81 -26.35
C ASP A 119 8.29 15.85 -25.25
N ILE A 120 7.22 15.69 -24.46
CA ILE A 120 6.90 16.58 -23.34
C ILE A 120 7.96 16.46 -22.25
N LYS A 121 8.43 15.23 -21.98
CA LYS A 121 9.53 14.97 -21.05
C LYS A 121 10.80 15.69 -21.47
N THR A 122 11.20 15.60 -22.74
CA THR A 122 12.37 16.29 -23.28
C THR A 122 12.23 17.81 -23.15
N GLN A 123 11.07 18.37 -23.51
CA GLN A 123 10.80 19.80 -23.34
C GLN A 123 10.90 20.27 -21.88
N LEU A 124 10.45 19.44 -20.93
CA LEU A 124 10.57 19.75 -19.50
C LEU A 124 12.03 19.76 -19.04
N LEU A 125 12.84 18.80 -19.48
CA LEU A 125 14.27 18.75 -19.17
C LEU A 125 15.03 19.97 -19.73
N GLU A 126 14.67 20.42 -20.93
CA GLU A 126 15.25 21.64 -21.53
C GLU A 126 14.81 22.92 -20.81
N ARG A 127 13.55 23.00 -20.39
CA ARG A 127 12.98 24.20 -19.78
C ARG A 127 13.35 24.37 -18.31
N LEU A 128 13.53 23.27 -17.59
CA LEU A 128 13.73 23.24 -16.14
C LEU A 128 15.11 22.67 -15.85
N GLU A 129 16.12 23.54 -15.93
CA GLU A 129 17.51 23.15 -15.72
C GLU A 129 17.69 22.53 -14.31
N GLY A 130 18.19 21.29 -14.27
CA GLY A 130 18.47 20.57 -13.04
C GLY A 130 17.27 19.89 -12.37
N ILE A 131 16.14 19.73 -13.07
CA ILE A 131 15.00 18.94 -12.57
C ILE A 131 15.30 17.44 -12.44
N ASP A 132 16.33 16.96 -13.13
CA ASP A 132 16.85 15.60 -13.10
C ASP A 132 17.94 15.37 -12.04
N ASP A 133 18.37 16.45 -11.36
CA ASP A 133 19.41 16.40 -10.33
C ASP A 133 18.79 16.46 -8.90
N PRO A 134 18.90 15.37 -8.11
CA PRO A 134 18.36 15.33 -6.76
C PRO A 134 18.89 16.42 -5.83
N GLN A 135 20.15 16.82 -5.99
CA GLN A 135 20.78 17.81 -5.11
C GLN A 135 20.26 19.22 -5.40
N LYS A 136 20.08 19.56 -6.68
CA LYS A 136 19.49 20.84 -7.10
C LYS A 136 18.03 20.93 -6.67
N MET A 137 17.24 19.87 -6.87
CA MET A 137 15.86 19.83 -6.40
C MET A 137 15.75 20.02 -4.88
N LEU A 138 16.63 19.38 -4.10
CA LEU A 138 16.66 19.52 -2.64
C LEU A 138 17.06 20.94 -2.19
N ALA A 139 17.97 21.59 -2.93
CA ALA A 139 18.36 22.97 -2.66
C ALA A 139 17.19 23.94 -2.91
N GLU A 140 16.44 23.74 -4.00
CA GLU A 140 15.24 24.53 -4.30
C GLU A 140 14.10 24.26 -3.30
N SER A 141 13.88 23.01 -2.89
CA SER A 141 12.82 22.69 -1.93
C SER A 141 13.05 23.33 -0.56
N LYS A 142 14.31 23.59 -0.17
CA LYS A 142 14.65 24.29 1.07
C LYS A 142 14.31 25.79 1.05
N LYS A 143 14.15 26.38 -0.13
CA LYS A 143 13.75 27.77 -0.30
C LYS A 143 12.22 27.95 -0.30
N MET A 144 11.46 26.86 -0.39
CA MET A 144 10.00 26.91 -0.46
C MET A 144 9.38 27.31 0.88
N THR A 145 8.41 28.21 0.81
CA THR A 145 7.58 28.58 1.95
C THR A 145 6.48 27.54 2.17
N PRO A 146 5.85 27.48 3.36
CA PRO A 146 4.69 26.61 3.58
C PRO A 146 3.53 26.85 2.61
N GLN A 147 3.38 28.08 2.11
CA GLN A 147 2.35 28.42 1.13
C GLN A 147 2.62 27.73 -0.22
N ASP A 148 3.88 27.68 -0.65
CA ASP A 148 4.28 27.02 -1.90
C ASP A 148 4.00 25.51 -1.86
N TRP A 149 4.13 24.88 -0.69
CA TRP A 149 3.76 23.48 -0.50
C TRP A 149 2.26 23.24 -0.66
N ILE A 150 1.43 24.12 -0.10
CA ILE A 150 -0.03 24.01 -0.19
C ILE A 150 -0.50 24.22 -1.63
N THR A 151 -0.02 25.28 -2.29
CA THR A 151 -0.37 25.58 -3.68
C THR A 151 0.18 24.53 -4.63
N GLY A 152 1.41 24.05 -4.41
CA GLY A 152 2.02 22.97 -5.17
C GLY A 152 1.22 21.67 -5.06
N PHE A 153 0.80 21.28 -3.86
CA PHE A 153 -0.03 20.09 -3.66
C PHE A 153 -1.39 20.21 -4.35
N ALA A 154 -2.10 21.34 -4.16
CA ALA A 154 -3.38 21.57 -4.83
C ALA A 154 -3.24 21.58 -6.36
N GLY A 155 -2.18 22.23 -6.86
CA GLY A 155 -1.83 22.26 -8.28
C GLY A 155 -1.54 20.87 -8.83
N PHE A 156 -0.79 20.05 -8.10
CA PHE A 156 -0.52 18.65 -8.48
C PHE A 156 -1.81 17.84 -8.61
N VAL A 157 -2.73 17.95 -7.64
CA VAL A 157 -4.03 17.24 -7.69
C VAL A 157 -4.84 17.67 -8.91
N LEU A 158 -4.91 18.96 -9.22
CA LEU A 158 -5.61 19.46 -10.41
C LEU A 158 -4.92 19.02 -11.70
N ALA A 159 -3.59 19.03 -11.73
CA ALA A 159 -2.80 18.66 -12.88
C ALA A 159 -2.96 17.19 -13.27
N ILE A 160 -3.28 16.28 -12.32
CA ILE A 160 -3.64 14.89 -12.65
C ILE A 160 -4.81 14.83 -13.63
N PHE A 161 -5.78 15.76 -13.54
CA PHE A 161 -6.97 15.77 -14.40
C PHE A 161 -6.82 16.65 -15.64
N PHE A 162 -6.14 17.80 -15.51
CA PHE A 162 -6.08 18.81 -16.58
C PHE A 162 -4.75 18.87 -17.32
N ALA A 163 -3.70 18.28 -16.77
CA ALA A 163 -2.33 18.31 -17.30
C ALA A 163 -1.64 16.94 -17.12
N PHE A 164 -2.40 15.86 -17.34
CA PHE A 164 -1.92 14.49 -17.16
C PHE A 164 -0.63 14.19 -17.94
N PRO A 165 -0.48 14.59 -19.23
CA PRO A 165 0.75 14.35 -19.97
C PRO A 165 2.00 14.96 -19.30
N GLN A 166 1.88 16.16 -18.73
CA GLN A 166 2.96 16.84 -18.04
C GLN A 166 3.30 16.15 -16.72
N ILE A 167 2.30 15.72 -15.94
CA ILE A 167 2.51 14.95 -14.71
C ILE A 167 3.16 13.60 -15.01
N SER A 168 2.70 12.92 -16.05
CA SER A 168 3.24 11.65 -16.51
C SER A 168 4.72 11.78 -16.90
N ALA A 169 5.07 12.79 -17.69
CA ALA A 169 6.45 13.11 -18.03
C ALA A 169 7.30 13.43 -16.79
N LEU A 170 6.77 14.21 -15.85
CA LEU A 170 7.48 14.59 -14.62
C LEU A 170 7.71 13.38 -13.69
N LEU A 171 6.74 12.49 -13.56
CA LEU A 171 6.90 11.22 -12.83
C LEU A 171 7.94 10.30 -13.49
N ALA A 172 8.03 10.31 -14.82
CA ALA A 172 9.05 9.59 -15.55
C ALA A 172 10.46 10.14 -15.30
N ILE A 173 10.65 11.47 -15.29
CA ILE A 173 11.91 12.12 -14.91
C ILE A 173 12.29 11.74 -13.48
N LEU A 174 11.34 11.85 -12.54
CA LEU A 174 11.57 11.46 -11.15
C LEU A 174 11.97 9.98 -11.04
N ASN A 175 11.35 9.11 -11.84
CA ASN A 175 11.72 7.71 -11.86
C ASN A 175 13.16 7.49 -12.33
N GLU A 176 13.61 8.18 -13.38
CA GLU A 176 15.00 8.12 -13.85
C GLU A 176 16.00 8.70 -12.87
N MET A 177 15.64 9.81 -12.23
CA MET A 177 16.43 10.45 -11.16
C MET A 177 16.69 9.48 -10.00
N TYR A 178 15.71 8.61 -9.69
CA TYR A 178 15.86 7.55 -8.69
C TYR A 178 16.26 6.19 -9.31
N ALA A 179 16.84 6.17 -10.52
CA ALA A 179 17.33 4.96 -11.19
C ALA A 179 16.29 3.82 -11.28
N GLY A 180 15.01 4.16 -11.49
CA GLY A 180 13.91 3.20 -11.59
C GLY A 180 13.29 2.76 -10.25
N TRP A 181 13.83 3.21 -9.12
CA TRP A 181 13.33 2.82 -7.79
C TRP A 181 11.90 3.30 -7.53
N LEU A 182 11.47 4.40 -8.14
CA LEU A 182 10.14 4.94 -7.97
C LEU A 182 9.09 3.97 -8.53
N LEU A 183 9.23 3.58 -9.79
CA LEU A 183 8.39 2.59 -10.46
C LEU A 183 8.42 1.25 -9.71
N HIS A 184 9.61 0.85 -9.25
CA HIS A 184 9.78 -0.36 -8.47
C HIS A 184 8.96 -0.34 -7.16
N PHE A 185 9.07 0.73 -6.39
CA PHE A 185 8.33 0.89 -5.12
C PHE A 185 6.82 0.89 -5.34
N TYR A 186 6.32 1.62 -6.34
CA TYR A 186 4.89 1.63 -6.69
C TYR A 186 4.39 0.25 -7.11
N THR A 187 5.19 -0.50 -7.87
CA THR A 187 4.87 -1.87 -8.28
C THR A 187 4.79 -2.80 -7.07
N VAL A 188 5.77 -2.75 -6.18
CA VAL A 188 5.78 -3.53 -4.93
C VAL A 188 4.55 -3.22 -4.07
N ALA A 189 4.25 -1.94 -3.86
CA ALA A 189 3.10 -1.49 -3.09
C ALA A 189 1.76 -1.89 -3.72
N LEU A 190 1.65 -1.86 -5.06
CA LEU A 190 0.45 -2.28 -5.78
C LEU A 190 0.16 -3.75 -5.51
N VAL A 191 1.18 -4.59 -5.70
CA VAL A 191 1.07 -6.04 -5.49
C VAL A 191 0.76 -6.36 -4.03
N GLU A 192 1.38 -5.64 -3.08
CA GLU A 192 1.09 -5.82 -1.65
C GLU A 192 -0.36 -5.48 -1.32
N THR A 193 -0.86 -4.39 -1.89
CA THR A 193 -2.26 -3.98 -1.73
C THR A 193 -3.22 -5.01 -2.35
N LEU A 194 -2.89 -5.58 -3.51
CA LEU A 194 -3.66 -6.66 -4.14
C LEU A 194 -3.73 -7.90 -3.24
N GLU A 195 -2.60 -8.32 -2.68
CA GLU A 195 -2.54 -9.50 -1.81
C GLU A 195 -3.28 -9.27 -0.50
N MET A 196 -3.08 -8.13 0.16
CA MET A 196 -3.82 -7.78 1.37
C MET A 196 -5.32 -7.75 1.12
N THR A 197 -5.75 -7.23 -0.03
CA THR A 197 -7.15 -7.29 -0.46
C THR A 197 -7.62 -8.73 -0.67
N GLY A 198 -6.81 -9.57 -1.33
CA GLY A 198 -7.08 -10.99 -1.53
C GLY A 198 -7.22 -11.77 -0.21
N ILE A 199 -6.34 -11.52 0.77
CA ILE A 199 -6.39 -12.11 2.11
C ILE A 199 -7.67 -11.69 2.83
N LEU A 200 -8.05 -10.41 2.76
CA LEU A 200 -9.30 -9.92 3.34
C LEU A 200 -10.51 -10.61 2.73
N ILE A 201 -10.54 -10.78 1.40
CA ILE A 201 -11.60 -11.51 0.70
C ILE A 201 -11.62 -12.98 1.13
N PHE A 202 -10.47 -13.66 1.12
CA PHE A 202 -10.35 -15.06 1.52
C PHE A 202 -10.82 -15.30 2.96
N TYR A 203 -10.39 -14.43 3.88
CA TYR A 203 -10.79 -14.50 5.28
C TYR A 203 -12.30 -14.28 5.45
N ARG A 204 -12.90 -13.36 4.68
CA ARG A 204 -14.36 -13.18 4.67
C ARG A 204 -15.10 -14.44 4.22
N ILE A 205 -14.68 -15.06 3.12
CA ILE A 205 -15.28 -16.30 2.61
C ILE A 205 -15.20 -17.40 3.68
N THR A 206 -14.04 -17.51 4.34
CA THR A 206 -13.80 -18.50 5.41
C THR A 206 -14.68 -18.23 6.64
N LEU A 207 -14.80 -16.97 7.07
CA LEU A 207 -15.68 -16.58 8.18
C LEU A 207 -17.17 -16.82 7.89
N SER A 208 -17.63 -16.52 6.67
CA SER A 208 -19.03 -16.74 6.30
C SER A 208 -19.42 -18.22 6.35
N ARG A 209 -18.48 -19.14 6.10
CA ARG A 209 -18.71 -20.58 6.27
C ARG A 209 -18.88 -20.99 7.74
N GLU A 210 -18.12 -20.40 8.66
CA GLU A 210 -18.24 -20.69 10.09
C GLU A 210 -19.58 -20.23 10.68
N GLN A 211 -20.19 -19.15 10.17
CA GLN A 211 -21.50 -18.68 10.62
C GLN A 211 -22.69 -19.48 10.07
N ASN A 212 -22.53 -20.16 8.94
CA ASN A 212 -23.59 -20.98 8.33
C ASN A 212 -23.61 -22.43 8.84
N ASN A 213 -22.57 -22.85 9.57
CA ASN A 213 -22.43 -24.20 10.16
C ASN A 213 -22.79 -24.23 11.67
N THR A 214 -23.37 -23.16 12.19
CA THR A 214 -23.92 -23.00 13.55
C THR A 214 -25.36 -22.57 13.47
#